data_AF-A0A1A8AM61-F1
#
_entry.id   AF-A0A1A8AM61-F1
#
_cell.length_a   1.000
_cell.length_b   1.000
_cell.length_c   1.000
_cell.angle_alpha   90.00
_cell.angle_beta   90.00
_cell.angle_gamma   90.00
#
_symmetry.space_group_name_H-M   'P 1'
#
loop_
_entity.id
_entity.type
_entity.pdbx_description
1 polymer ?
#
loop_
_entity_poly.entity_id
_entity_poly.type
_entity_poly.pdbx_seq_one_letter_code
_entity_poly.pdbx_strand_id
1 'polypeptide(L)'
;MQAGKKGSAKKPRATPGTPAGNKTFEAELIKAQFHEGSWQACVSLLVGRSPEEEKQLVSPLARAVLKPQRKLFTILSRDNVLLKIRELGNPRAKKSDHLPMFYEITEAAKALLDAGEEIPCDLMTKVLKFMLLQIKASDKHRREGEQ
;
A
#
# COMPACT_ATOMS: atom_id res chain seq x y z
N MET A 1 6.61 31.05 -57.47
CA MET A 1 5.35 31.66 -57.01
C MET A 1 4.78 30.82 -55.88
N GLN A 2 4.42 31.49 -54.78
CA GLN A 2 3.93 30.93 -53.54
C GLN A 2 2.41 30.76 -53.59
N ALA A 3 1.87 29.68 -53.03
CA ALA A 3 0.54 29.63 -52.42
C ALA A 3 0.42 28.34 -51.58
N GLY A 4 0.07 28.49 -50.31
CA GLY A 4 0.04 27.42 -49.32
C GLY A 4 -1.33 26.77 -49.15
N LYS A 5 -1.37 25.70 -48.36
CA LYS A 5 -2.56 25.31 -47.58
C LYS A 5 -2.14 24.51 -46.35
N LYS A 6 -2.37 25.11 -45.18
CA LYS A 6 -2.27 24.50 -43.85
C LYS A 6 -3.31 23.38 -43.74
N GLY A 7 -2.86 22.17 -43.42
CA GLY A 7 -3.71 21.06 -43.01
C GLY A 7 -3.41 20.71 -41.56
N SER A 8 -4.36 21.02 -40.67
CA SER A 8 -4.27 20.85 -39.22
C SER A 8 -4.00 19.41 -38.81
N ALA A 9 -2.92 19.19 -38.05
CA ALA A 9 -2.68 17.93 -37.35
C ALA A 9 -3.80 17.69 -36.32
N LYS A 10 -4.61 16.65 -36.54
CA LYS A 10 -5.56 16.16 -35.53
C LYS A 10 -4.78 15.65 -34.33
N LYS A 11 -4.86 16.35 -33.19
CA LYS A 11 -4.47 15.81 -31.89
C LYS A 11 -5.27 14.52 -31.63
N PRO A 12 -4.65 13.43 -31.16
CA PRO A 12 -5.41 12.29 -30.70
C PRO A 12 -6.27 12.70 -29.51
N ARG A 13 -7.56 12.41 -29.64
CA ARG A 13 -8.60 12.67 -28.64
C ARG A 13 -8.28 11.83 -27.40
N ALA A 14 -7.95 12.49 -26.30
CA ALA A 14 -7.82 11.83 -25.00
C ALA A 14 -9.16 11.19 -24.64
N THR A 15 -9.13 9.90 -24.32
CA THR A 15 -10.22 9.16 -23.70
C THR A 15 -10.52 9.79 -22.34
N PRO A 16 -11.77 10.15 -22.04
CA PRO A 16 -12.15 10.60 -20.71
C PRO A 16 -12.23 9.36 -19.81
N GLY A 17 -11.31 9.24 -18.85
CA GLY A 17 -11.36 8.12 -17.90
C GLY A 17 -10.05 7.74 -17.20
N THR A 18 -9.00 8.55 -17.23
CA THR A 18 -7.83 8.29 -16.38
C THR A 18 -7.35 9.59 -15.74
N PRO A 19 -7.42 9.74 -14.41
CA PRO A 19 -6.85 10.89 -13.74
C PRO A 19 -5.33 10.87 -13.98
N ALA A 20 -4.84 11.85 -14.74
CA ALA A 20 -3.42 11.99 -15.06
C ALA A 20 -2.55 12.27 -13.82
N GLY A 21 -3.16 12.53 -12.65
CA GLY A 21 -2.48 12.69 -11.37
C GLY A 21 -2.13 11.39 -10.64
N ASN A 22 -2.76 10.26 -10.98
CA ASN A 22 -2.59 9.01 -10.20
C ASN A 22 -1.28 8.29 -10.49
N LYS A 23 -0.71 8.46 -11.68
CA LYS A 23 0.50 7.71 -12.08
C LYS A 23 1.77 8.16 -11.38
N THR A 24 1.81 9.39 -10.87
CA THR A 24 3.01 9.96 -10.25
C THR A 24 3.29 9.33 -8.88
N PHE A 25 2.31 9.32 -7.97
CA PHE A 25 2.50 8.73 -6.64
C PHE A 25 2.73 7.21 -6.72
N GLU A 26 2.07 6.51 -7.64
CA GLU A 26 2.28 5.07 -7.84
C GLU A 26 3.72 4.76 -8.28
N ALA A 27 4.27 5.55 -9.20
CA ALA A 27 5.66 5.40 -9.64
C ALA A 27 6.65 5.69 -8.50
N GLU A 28 6.35 6.68 -7.65
CA GLU A 28 7.16 7.01 -6.47
C GLU A 28 7.08 5.92 -5.39
N LEU A 29 5.90 5.37 -5.13
CA LEU A 29 5.69 4.24 -4.22
C LEU A 29 6.53 3.02 -4.62
N ILE A 30 6.57 2.72 -5.93
CA ILE A 30 7.37 1.61 -6.47
C ILE A 30 8.87 1.86 -6.25
N LYS A 31 9.33 3.09 -6.49
CA LYS A 31 10.75 3.48 -6.33
C LYS A 31 11.18 3.62 -4.87
N ALA A 32 10.24 3.86 -3.96
CA ALA A 32 10.53 4.08 -2.54
C ALA A 32 11.29 2.90 -1.93
N GLN A 33 12.42 3.21 -1.29
CA GLN A 33 13.32 2.21 -0.73
C GLN A 33 12.75 1.65 0.57
N PHE A 34 12.59 0.32 0.62
CA PHE A 34 12.18 -0.35 1.85
C PHE A 34 13.38 -0.57 2.76
N HIS A 35 14.46 -1.16 2.26
CA HIS A 35 15.75 -1.24 2.96
C HIS A 35 16.57 0.01 2.67
N GLU A 36 17.12 0.68 3.71
CA GLU A 36 17.82 1.96 3.53
C GLU A 36 18.78 2.25 4.70
N GLY A 37 20.03 2.58 4.37
CA GLY A 37 21.06 2.90 5.35
C GLY A 37 21.25 1.76 6.36
N SER A 38 21.18 2.10 7.65
CA SER A 38 21.24 1.15 8.76
C SER A 38 19.92 0.41 9.04
N TRP A 39 18.84 0.74 8.33
CA TRP A 39 17.54 0.10 8.52
C TRP A 39 17.33 -1.06 7.53
N GLN A 40 17.18 -2.26 8.07
CA GLN A 40 17.00 -3.49 7.31
C GLN A 40 15.84 -4.29 7.88
N ALA A 41 15.03 -4.90 7.01
CA ALA A 41 13.93 -5.79 7.41
C ALA A 41 14.19 -7.23 6.97
N CYS A 42 13.83 -8.18 7.83
CA CYS A 42 13.63 -9.56 7.44
C CYS A 42 12.14 -9.77 7.19
N VAL A 43 11.78 -10.17 5.97
CA VAL A 43 10.38 -10.45 5.61
C VAL A 43 10.24 -11.95 5.39
N SER A 44 9.27 -12.55 6.09
CA SER A 44 8.90 -13.95 5.90
C SER A 44 7.41 -14.02 5.60
N LEU A 45 7.06 -14.73 4.53
CA LEU A 45 5.67 -15.00 4.17
C LEU A 45 5.27 -16.37 4.70
N LEU A 46 4.16 -16.43 5.42
CA LEU A 46 3.59 -17.66 5.93
C LEU A 46 2.16 -17.80 5.41
N VAL A 47 1.85 -18.95 4.85
CA VAL A 47 0.53 -19.27 4.27
C VAL A 47 0.17 -20.68 4.73
N GLY A 48 -0.92 -20.82 5.48
CA GLY A 48 -1.47 -22.14 5.79
C GLY A 48 -2.03 -22.80 4.54
N ARG A 49 -1.79 -24.11 4.35
CA ARG A 49 -2.32 -24.85 3.18
C ARG A 49 -3.78 -25.25 3.34
N SER A 50 -4.29 -25.15 4.56
CA SER A 50 -5.68 -25.42 4.92
C SER A 50 -6.11 -24.53 6.10
N PRO A 51 -7.42 -24.36 6.33
CA PRO A 51 -7.92 -23.67 7.51
C PRO A 51 -7.41 -24.29 8.83
N GLU A 52 -7.19 -25.60 8.85
CA GLU A 52 -6.66 -26.29 10.03
C GLU A 52 -5.20 -25.92 10.28
N GLU A 53 -4.35 -25.91 9.25
CA GLU A 53 -2.96 -25.46 9.37
C GLU A 53 -2.87 -23.98 9.78
N GLU A 54 -3.73 -23.12 9.23
CA GLU A 54 -3.81 -21.70 9.63
C GLU A 54 -4.11 -21.57 11.13
N LYS A 55 -5.02 -22.39 11.65
CA LYS A 55 -5.41 -22.40 13.06
C LYS A 55 -4.37 -23.03 13.97
N GLN A 56 -3.75 -24.13 13.55
CA GLN A 56 -2.84 -24.94 14.35
C GLN A 56 -1.38 -24.48 14.30
N LEU A 57 -0.94 -23.83 13.21
CA LEU A 57 0.46 -23.46 13.00
C LEU A 57 0.65 -21.94 12.88
N VAL A 58 -0.10 -21.29 11.99
CA VAL A 58 0.08 -19.85 11.68
C VAL A 58 -0.40 -18.98 12.84
N SER A 59 -1.61 -19.22 13.33
CA SER A 59 -2.22 -18.43 14.40
C SER A 59 -1.43 -18.47 15.72
N PRO A 60 -0.93 -19.62 16.22
CA PRO A 60 -0.08 -19.65 17.41
C PRO A 60 1.23 -18.90 17.21
N LEU A 61 1.89 -19.02 16.05
CA LEU A 61 3.10 -18.28 15.77
C LEU A 61 2.85 -16.77 15.77
N ALA A 62 1.77 -16.33 15.13
CA ALA A 62 1.36 -14.93 15.13
C ALA A 62 1.16 -14.41 16.56
N ARG A 63 0.46 -15.18 17.41
CA ARG A 63 0.30 -14.83 18.83
C ARG A 63 1.62 -14.77 19.59
N ALA A 64 2.55 -15.69 19.32
CA ALA A 64 3.85 -15.70 19.97
C ALA A 64 4.70 -14.48 19.58
N VAL A 65 4.63 -14.05 18.32
CA VAL A 65 5.31 -12.87 17.80
C VAL A 65 4.78 -11.57 18.42
N LEU A 66 3.47 -11.49 18.70
CA LEU A 66 2.85 -10.32 19.31
C LEU A 66 3.08 -10.20 20.83
N LYS A 67 3.65 -11.21 21.48
CA LYS A 67 4.01 -11.08 22.90
C LYS A 67 5.16 -10.07 23.03
N PRO A 68 5.13 -9.18 24.04
CA PRO A 68 6.14 -8.12 24.23
C PRO A 68 7.54 -8.64 24.61
N GLN A 69 7.80 -9.94 24.48
CA GLN A 69 9.10 -10.56 24.71
C GLN A 69 10.11 -10.29 23.58
N ARG A 70 9.64 -9.94 22.39
CA ARG A 70 10.48 -9.63 21.23
C ARG A 70 10.19 -8.19 20.77
N LYS A 71 11.20 -7.32 20.82
CA LYS A 71 11.13 -6.01 20.16
C LYS A 71 11.19 -6.22 18.64
N LEU A 72 10.62 -5.31 17.85
CA LEU A 72 10.81 -5.17 16.39
C LEU A 72 10.06 -6.13 15.46
N PHE A 73 9.17 -6.99 15.96
CA PHE A 73 8.35 -7.80 15.06
C PHE A 73 7.03 -7.10 14.74
N THR A 74 6.58 -7.25 13.50
CA THR A 74 5.26 -6.79 13.05
C THR A 74 4.60 -7.89 12.25
N ILE A 75 3.28 -8.03 12.43
CA ILE A 75 2.47 -8.97 11.65
C ILE A 75 1.58 -8.19 10.69
N LEU A 76 1.68 -8.54 9.42
CA LEU A 76 0.79 -8.05 8.38
C LEU A 76 -0.10 -9.20 7.91
N SER A 77 -1.23 -9.40 8.61
CA SER A 77 -2.24 -10.39 8.21
C SER A 77 -3.17 -9.84 7.13
N ARG A 78 -3.90 -10.72 6.44
CA ARG A 78 -4.94 -10.32 5.48
C ARG A 78 -5.97 -9.38 6.12
N ASP A 79 -6.40 -9.70 7.34
CA ASP A 79 -7.36 -8.88 8.08
C ASP A 79 -6.78 -7.49 8.40
N ASN A 80 -5.52 -7.41 8.81
CA ASN A 80 -4.85 -6.12 9.06
C ASN A 80 -4.78 -5.26 7.79
N VAL A 81 -4.49 -5.87 6.64
CA VAL A 81 -4.45 -5.16 5.35
C VAL A 81 -5.84 -4.63 4.99
N LEU A 82 -6.88 -5.46 5.08
CA LEU A 82 -8.25 -5.06 4.77
C LEU A 82 -8.78 -3.99 5.72
N LEU A 83 -8.48 -4.09 7.02
CA LEU A 83 -8.81 -3.06 7.99
C LEU A 83 -8.14 -1.73 7.63
N LYS A 84 -6.85 -1.76 7.28
CA LYS A 84 -6.10 -0.55 6.93
C LYS A 84 -6.61 0.10 5.64
N ILE A 85 -7.02 -0.69 4.65
CA ILE A 85 -7.70 -0.20 3.44
C ILE A 85 -9.00 0.53 3.81
N ARG A 86 -9.81 -0.05 4.70
CA ARG A 86 -11.08 0.55 5.13
C ARG A 86 -10.86 1.85 5.91
N GLU A 87 -9.83 1.90 6.75
CA GLU A 87 -9.51 3.07 7.57
C GLU A 87 -8.97 4.25 6.77
N LEU A 88 -8.02 3.99 5.87
CA LEU A 88 -7.30 5.04 5.13
C LEU A 88 -7.93 5.35 3.78
N GLY A 89 -8.72 4.43 3.20
CA GLY A 89 -9.37 4.64 1.92
C GLY A 89 -10.57 5.61 1.98
N ASN A 90 -10.92 6.11 3.17
CA ASN A 90 -11.92 7.17 3.31
C ASN A 90 -11.45 8.28 4.27
N PRO A 91 -10.36 8.98 3.93
CA PRO A 91 -9.73 9.96 4.81
C PRO A 91 -10.51 11.27 4.87
N ARG A 92 -11.50 11.49 4.00
CA ARG A 92 -12.38 12.65 4.09
C ARG A 92 -13.52 12.43 5.08
N ALA A 93 -13.89 11.18 5.35
CA ALA A 93 -14.87 10.84 6.38
C ALA A 93 -14.28 10.88 7.79
N LYS A 94 -12.99 10.57 7.94
CA LYS A 94 -12.23 10.78 9.19
C LYS A 94 -11.37 12.03 9.03
N LYS A 95 -11.73 13.17 9.66
CA LYS A 95 -10.90 14.39 9.67
C LYS A 95 -9.50 14.12 10.26
N SER A 96 -8.58 13.61 9.45
CA SER A 96 -7.21 13.31 9.87
C SER A 96 -6.26 14.24 9.11
N ASP A 97 -5.67 15.19 9.84
CA ASP A 97 -4.74 16.18 9.27
C ASP A 97 -3.38 15.58 8.89
N HIS A 98 -3.13 14.31 9.23
CA HIS A 98 -1.86 13.63 8.98
C HIS A 98 -2.07 12.30 8.26
N LEU A 99 -2.26 12.37 6.94
CA LEU A 99 -2.34 11.17 6.11
C LEU A 99 -0.95 10.63 5.81
N PRO A 100 -0.76 9.30 5.90
CA PRO A 100 0.52 8.72 5.56
C PRO A 100 0.86 8.89 4.07
N MET A 101 2.14 9.05 3.76
CA MET A 101 2.61 9.12 2.37
C MET A 101 2.15 7.89 1.57
N PHE A 102 1.60 8.12 0.38
CA PHE A 102 1.01 7.12 -0.54
C PHE A 102 -0.30 6.49 -0.07
N TYR A 103 -1.04 7.09 0.87
CA TYR A 103 -2.34 6.57 1.33
C TYR A 103 -3.36 6.41 0.19
N GLU A 104 -3.24 7.15 -0.91
CA GLU A 104 -4.13 7.14 -2.07
C GLU A 104 -4.30 5.72 -2.67
N ILE A 105 -3.30 4.85 -2.51
CA ILE A 105 -3.40 3.45 -2.93
C ILE A 105 -4.50 2.69 -2.19
N THR A 106 -4.80 3.09 -0.94
CA THR A 106 -5.87 2.50 -0.13
C THR A 106 -7.25 3.01 -0.55
N GLU A 107 -7.36 4.21 -1.13
CA GLU A 107 -8.63 4.71 -1.70
C GLU A 107 -9.00 3.87 -2.94
N ALA A 108 -8.04 3.61 -3.81
CA ALA A 108 -8.24 2.75 -4.99
C ALA A 108 -8.65 1.33 -4.59
N ALA A 109 -7.98 0.74 -3.59
CA ALA A 109 -8.34 -0.59 -3.09
C ALA A 109 -9.71 -0.61 -2.40
N LYS A 110 -10.05 0.44 -1.65
CA LYS A 110 -11.34 0.55 -0.97
C LYS A 110 -12.50 0.66 -1.95
N ALA A 111 -12.34 1.42 -3.04
CA ALA A 111 -13.38 1.55 -4.06
C ALA A 111 -13.81 0.20 -4.64
N LEU A 112 -12.86 -0.71 -4.87
CA LEU A 112 -13.15 -2.08 -5.33
C LEU A 112 -13.85 -2.90 -4.25
N LEU A 113 -13.39 -2.83 -2.99
CA LEU A 113 -14.05 -3.55 -1.89
C LEU A 113 -15.50 -3.07 -1.68
N ASP A 114 -15.75 -1.77 -1.80
CA ASP A 114 -17.09 -1.18 -1.67
C ASP A 114 -18.00 -1.58 -2.83
N ALA A 115 -17.44 -1.83 -4.02
CA ALA A 115 -18.14 -2.40 -5.17
C ALA A 115 -18.38 -3.93 -5.06
N GLY A 116 -17.85 -4.58 -4.02
CA GLY A 116 -17.88 -6.03 -3.87
C GLY A 116 -16.94 -6.78 -4.82
N GLU A 117 -15.99 -6.07 -5.44
CA GLU A 117 -15.00 -6.62 -6.35
C GLU A 117 -13.76 -7.11 -5.60
N GLU A 118 -13.05 -8.06 -6.22
CA GLU A 118 -11.75 -8.50 -5.73
C GLU A 118 -10.66 -7.49 -6.10
N ILE A 119 -9.73 -7.24 -5.18
CA ILE A 119 -8.58 -6.37 -5.44
C ILE A 119 -7.59 -7.11 -6.36
N PRO A 120 -7.26 -6.56 -7.55
CA PRO A 120 -6.26 -7.17 -8.43
C PRO A 120 -4.90 -7.32 -7.77
N CYS A 121 -4.17 -8.38 -8.12
CA CYS A 121 -2.87 -8.69 -7.53
C CYS A 121 -1.85 -7.55 -7.64
N ASP A 122 -1.82 -6.82 -8.76
CA ASP A 122 -0.97 -5.64 -8.95
C ASP A 122 -1.25 -4.55 -7.90
N LEU A 123 -2.53 -4.24 -7.70
CA LEU A 123 -2.96 -3.25 -6.71
C LEU A 123 -2.68 -3.75 -5.28
N MET A 124 -2.96 -5.02 -4.99
CA MET A 124 -2.65 -5.61 -3.68
C MET A 124 -1.14 -5.56 -3.37
N THR A 125 -0.29 -5.78 -4.38
CA THR A 125 1.17 -5.68 -4.23
C THR A 125 1.59 -4.25 -3.86
N LYS A 126 1.00 -3.23 -4.49
CA LYS A 126 1.24 -1.83 -4.14
C LYS A 126 0.73 -1.48 -2.74
N VAL A 127 -0.44 -2.01 -2.35
CA VAL A 127 -0.96 -1.87 -0.98
C VAL A 127 0.01 -2.48 0.03
N LEU A 128 0.50 -3.70 -0.20
CA LEU A 128 1.47 -4.35 0.68
C LEU A 128 2.78 -3.56 0.77
N LYS A 129 3.29 -3.05 -0.35
CA LYS A 129 4.46 -2.16 -0.38
C LYS A 129 4.24 -0.91 0.48
N PHE A 130 3.08 -0.28 0.36
CA PHE A 130 2.70 0.85 1.21
C PHE A 130 2.71 0.45 2.70
N MET A 131 2.08 -0.67 3.08
CA MET A 131 2.07 -1.14 4.48
C MET A 131 3.48 -1.37 5.02
N LEU A 132 4.37 -1.96 4.23
CA LEU A 132 5.76 -2.18 4.60
C LEU A 132 6.50 -0.85 4.84
N LEU A 133 6.30 0.16 3.99
CA LEU A 133 6.87 1.49 4.21
C LEU A 133 6.32 2.17 5.47
N GLN A 134 5.06 1.95 5.82
CA GLN A 134 4.48 2.42 7.07
C GLN A 134 5.12 1.77 8.30
N ILE A 135 5.40 0.46 8.24
CA ILE A 135 6.12 -0.26 9.30
C ILE A 135 7.51 0.33 9.48
N LYS A 136 8.23 0.60 8.38
CA LYS A 136 9.53 1.26 8.40
C LYS A 136 9.46 2.64 9.05
N ALA A 137 8.54 3.50 8.62
CA ALA A 137 8.38 4.86 9.16
C ALA A 137 8.07 4.84 10.66
N SER A 138 7.17 3.93 11.08
CA SER A 138 6.81 3.76 12.49
C SER A 138 7.99 3.28 13.33
N ASP A 139 8.80 2.34 12.83
CA ASP A 139 9.98 1.86 13.55
C ASP A 139 11.08 2.93 13.64
N LYS A 140 11.31 3.71 12.57
CA LYS A 140 12.27 4.83 12.61
C LYS A 140 11.86 5.86 13.68
N HIS A 141 10.59 6.28 13.67
CA HIS A 141 10.07 7.23 14.66
C HIS A 141 10.20 6.71 16.10
N ARG A 142 9.92 5.42 16.33
CA ARG A 142 10.11 4.79 17.64
C ARG A 142 11.58 4.82 18.09
N ARG A 143 12.54 4.55 17.19
CA ARG A 143 13.98 4.58 17.52
C ARG A 143 14.48 5.98 17.84
N GLU A 144 13.93 7.01 17.19
CA GLU A 144 14.26 8.40 17.48
C GLU A 144 13.83 8.80 18.89
N GLY A 145 12.67 8.32 19.36
CA GLY A 145 12.18 8.58 20.71
C GLY A 145 12.84 7.76 21.83
N GLU A 146 13.66 6.76 21.50
CA GLU A 146 14.43 5.94 22.46
C GLU A 146 15.85 6.47 22.71
N GLN A 147 16.29 7.49 21.96
CA GLN A 147 17.57 8.20 22.16
C GLN A 147 17.43 9.32 23.19
#